data_AF-A0A8H5UCB9-F1
#
_entry.id   AF-A0A8H5UCB9-F1
#
_cell.length_a   1.000
_cell.length_b   1.000
_cell.length_c   1.000
_cell.angle_alpha   90.00
_cell.angle_beta   90.00
_cell.angle_gamma   90.00
#
_symmetry.space_group_name_H-M   'P 1'
#
loop_
_entity.id
_entity.type
_entity.pdbx_description
1 polymer ?
#
loop_
_entity_poly.entity_id
_entity_poly.type
_entity_poly.pdbx_seq_one_letter_code
_entity_poly.pdbx_strand_id
1 'polypeptide(L)'
;MSLLTYIDQPDPGEEGWFIQRKISDLISLLLESKDASDRLRQVKRLIELLLLSNHIDKAYTLICALYEYHTLILGPSALSNQDACQLSSRPFDNFWDANPTYHNPFRGSNESTDAASDRKERLERQQWYEYRECTRTGWMLEHCSLPEPEDVHIWRKTDNEPTIAMCARLLAKNKIPGQCPTRENMEKALAAAKKLYAQPQVPITEWEHKWNGHQTARRHSYLLYRRLVVELAIRLEEFDTAAEILSLGLRLDGFNDMDGGQLDRYLFLPGIFKVLPLLAQSKKEGNPFYIEADEAGVMIEQVITALKMRAQHGRQWSLAPERVGWKELLDRLARAAWIVNRKEYQELGLTCAEDILYSPATEEEISEAEAKVGELPSDFKDMVRVANGFQGGWHFLNGGINGLDDIELADDDVENYTWSLGDLDQDIYSKVVALSPATECDGFMHFMISPAYWRNPENSYGETFSDGEYPYWQWASWQAGETSWHSFREWVATEVEQLERMVKKGKTLDDD
;
A
#
# COMPACT_ATOMS: atom_id res chain seq x y z
N MET A 1 -14.36 10.63 21.83
CA MET A 1 -13.07 10.91 21.15
C MET A 1 -13.41 11.27 19.72
N SER A 2 -12.92 12.38 19.17
CA SER A 2 -13.09 12.68 17.75
C SER A 2 -12.42 11.58 16.93
N LEU A 3 -13.06 11.13 15.84
CA LEU A 3 -12.40 10.25 14.88
C LEU A 3 -11.31 11.05 14.18
N LEU A 4 -10.05 10.79 14.54
CA LEU A 4 -8.90 11.41 13.86
C LEU A 4 -8.81 10.87 12.44
N THR A 5 -8.92 11.79 11.48
CA THR A 5 -8.87 11.46 10.06
C THR A 5 -7.98 12.42 9.31
N TYR A 6 -7.37 11.96 8.23
CA TYR A 6 -6.67 12.80 7.28
C TYR A 6 -7.13 12.48 5.85
N ILE A 7 -7.06 13.48 4.97
CA ILE A 7 -7.33 13.26 3.54
C ILE A 7 -6.04 12.79 2.90
N ASP A 8 -6.16 11.80 2.02
CA ASP A 8 -5.09 11.27 1.20
C ASP A 8 -5.61 11.07 -0.22
N GLN A 9 -4.72 10.75 -1.15
CA GLN A 9 -5.08 10.37 -2.52
C GLN A 9 -4.62 8.93 -2.78
N PRO A 10 -5.54 8.01 -3.13
CA PRO A 10 -5.16 6.65 -3.53
C PRO A 10 -4.47 6.64 -4.88
N ASP A 11 -3.80 5.52 -5.19
CA ASP A 11 -3.45 5.21 -6.57
C ASP A 11 -4.74 5.27 -7.43
N PRO A 12 -4.70 5.94 -8.60
CA PRO A 12 -5.89 6.18 -9.39
C PRO A 12 -6.49 4.86 -9.91
N GLY A 13 -7.70 4.51 -9.46
CA GLY A 13 -8.43 3.35 -10.00
C GLY A 13 -9.67 2.91 -9.23
N GLU A 14 -9.65 2.92 -7.89
CA GLU A 14 -10.63 2.11 -7.12
C GLU A 14 -11.46 2.88 -6.08
N GLU A 15 -10.99 4.00 -5.52
CA GLU A 15 -11.60 4.62 -4.32
C GLU A 15 -11.86 6.13 -4.43
N GLY A 16 -11.87 6.69 -5.65
CA GLY A 16 -12.09 8.12 -5.91
C GLY A 16 -10.83 8.99 -5.83
N TRP A 17 -10.96 10.29 -6.09
CA TRP A 17 -9.80 11.22 -6.18
C TRP A 17 -9.22 11.65 -4.82
N PHE A 18 -10.04 11.60 -3.77
CA PHE A 18 -9.66 11.95 -2.40
C PHE A 18 -10.33 10.98 -1.43
N ILE A 19 -9.56 10.38 -0.53
CA ILE A 19 -10.05 9.48 0.51
C ILE A 19 -9.80 10.08 1.88
N GLN A 20 -10.81 10.04 2.72
CA GLN A 20 -10.65 10.29 4.15
C GLN A 20 -10.20 8.99 4.85
N ARG A 21 -8.95 8.95 5.31
CA ARG A 21 -8.38 7.83 6.07
C ARG A 21 -8.55 8.06 7.56
N LYS A 22 -8.88 6.99 8.30
CA LYS A 22 -8.89 7.01 9.78
C LYS A 22 -7.54 6.56 10.31
N ILE A 23 -7.03 7.29 11.29
CA ILE A 23 -5.77 6.93 11.95
C ILE A 23 -5.89 5.61 12.71
N SER A 24 -7.08 5.32 13.26
CA SER A 24 -7.38 4.02 13.88
C SER A 24 -7.19 2.85 12.92
N ASP A 25 -7.56 3.02 11.64
CA ASP A 25 -7.46 1.95 10.65
C ASP A 25 -5.99 1.70 10.28
N LEU A 26 -5.19 2.77 10.14
CA LEU A 26 -3.73 2.66 9.96
C LEU A 26 -3.09 1.93 11.14
N ILE A 27 -3.44 2.29 12.37
CA ILE A 27 -2.90 1.66 13.59
C ILE A 27 -3.28 0.18 13.66
N SER A 28 -4.56 -0.15 13.51
CA SER A 28 -5.03 -1.54 13.54
C SER A 28 -4.30 -2.36 12.49
N LEU A 29 -4.21 -1.88 11.25
CA LEU A 29 -3.54 -2.62 10.20
C LEU A 29 -2.03 -2.75 10.42
N LEU A 30 -1.36 -1.70 10.91
CA LEU A 30 0.05 -1.76 11.29
C LEU A 30 0.29 -2.83 12.36
N LEU A 31 -0.58 -2.91 13.36
CA LEU A 31 -0.50 -3.87 14.45
C LEU A 31 -0.88 -5.31 14.05
N GLU A 32 -1.84 -5.48 13.14
CA GLU A 32 -2.47 -6.76 12.86
C GLU A 32 -2.03 -7.44 11.56
N SER A 33 -1.50 -6.72 10.56
CA SER A 33 -1.16 -7.33 9.25
C SER A 33 0.05 -8.27 9.36
N LYS A 34 0.10 -9.38 8.60
CA LYS A 34 1.30 -10.25 8.53
C LYS A 34 2.47 -9.49 7.91
N ASP A 35 2.25 -8.91 6.73
CA ASP A 35 3.15 -7.93 6.10
C ASP A 35 2.67 -6.50 6.40
N ALA A 36 3.55 -5.70 7.02
CA ALA A 36 3.28 -4.32 7.37
C ALA A 36 3.82 -3.31 6.34
N SER A 37 4.43 -3.76 5.24
CA SER A 37 5.11 -2.92 4.24
C SER A 37 4.23 -1.78 3.71
N ASP A 38 3.00 -2.09 3.30
CA ASP A 38 2.05 -1.07 2.82
C ASP A 38 1.67 -0.06 3.91
N ARG A 39 1.62 -0.49 5.17
CA ARG A 39 1.30 0.39 6.31
C ARG A 39 2.46 1.30 6.65
N LEU A 40 3.69 0.81 6.54
CA LEU A 40 4.88 1.67 6.63
C LEU A 40 4.92 2.69 5.49
N ARG A 41 4.50 2.32 4.27
CA ARG A 41 4.32 3.27 3.16
C ARG A 41 3.27 4.35 3.48
N GLN A 42 2.16 3.97 4.13
CA GLN A 42 1.15 4.93 4.61
C GLN A 42 1.67 5.83 5.74
N VAL A 43 2.52 5.32 6.64
CA VAL A 43 3.22 6.16 7.65
C VAL A 43 4.12 7.17 6.96
N LYS A 44 4.90 6.76 5.96
CA LYS A 44 5.70 7.69 5.13
C LYS A 44 4.82 8.76 4.49
N ARG A 45 3.68 8.36 3.93
CA ARG A 45 2.72 9.30 3.35
C ARG A 45 2.23 10.33 4.38
N LEU A 46 1.92 9.89 5.60
CA LEU A 46 1.55 10.80 6.69
C LEU A 46 2.67 11.82 7.00
N ILE A 47 3.94 11.41 6.95
CA ILE A 47 5.09 12.33 7.10
C ILE A 47 5.06 13.42 6.02
N GLU A 48 4.83 13.06 4.75
CA GLU A 48 4.75 14.02 3.65
C GLU A 48 3.60 15.03 3.86
N LEU A 49 2.44 14.57 4.35
CA LEU A 49 1.29 15.43 4.66
C LEU A 49 1.56 16.37 5.85
N LEU A 50 2.32 15.89 6.85
CA LEU A 50 2.77 16.74 7.97
C LEU A 50 3.73 17.83 7.47
N LEU A 51 4.67 17.50 6.59
CA LEU A 51 5.56 18.50 5.97
C LEU A 51 4.77 19.53 5.17
N LEU A 52 3.83 19.09 4.34
CA LEU A 52 2.94 19.97 3.57
C LEU A 52 2.11 20.91 4.46
N SER A 53 1.71 20.43 5.65
CA SER A 53 1.01 21.22 6.67
C SER A 53 1.94 22.10 7.50
N ASN A 54 3.23 22.15 7.17
CA ASN A 54 4.30 22.86 7.88
C ASN A 54 4.50 22.41 9.34
N HIS A 55 4.22 21.14 9.64
CA HIS A 55 4.46 20.53 10.95
C HIS A 55 5.84 19.85 11.01
N ILE A 56 6.91 20.65 10.86
CA ILE A 56 8.29 20.16 10.70
C ILE A 56 8.77 19.27 11.87
N ASP A 57 8.63 19.72 13.12
CA ASP A 57 9.05 18.95 14.31
C ASP A 57 8.34 17.60 14.42
N LYS A 58 7.06 17.62 14.06
CA LYS A 58 6.16 16.47 14.10
C LYS A 58 6.52 15.45 13.02
N ALA A 59 6.73 15.91 11.78
CA ALA A 59 7.24 15.09 10.70
C ALA A 59 8.58 14.46 11.07
N TYR A 60 9.52 15.25 11.61
CA TYR A 60 10.82 14.76 12.06
C TYR A 60 10.71 13.66 13.13
N THR A 61 9.86 13.87 14.13
CA THR A 61 9.64 12.88 15.20
C THR A 61 9.16 11.55 14.63
N LEU A 62 8.25 11.58 13.66
CA LEU A 62 7.75 10.38 13.01
C LEU A 62 8.78 9.73 12.08
N ILE A 63 9.63 10.53 11.39
CA ILE A 63 10.78 10.02 10.61
C ILE A 63 11.73 9.22 11.51
N CYS A 64 12.09 9.77 12.67
CA CYS A 64 12.99 9.11 13.62
C CYS A 64 12.40 7.79 14.13
N ALA A 65 11.12 7.77 14.53
CA ALA A 65 10.46 6.56 14.98
C ALA A 65 10.37 5.51 13.88
N LEU A 66 10.05 5.91 12.65
CA LEU A 66 10.00 4.99 11.51
C LEU A 66 11.39 4.40 11.23
N TYR A 67 12.45 5.21 11.26
CA TYR A 67 13.82 4.72 11.14
C TYR A 67 14.19 3.73 12.25
N GLU A 68 13.83 4.02 13.49
CA GLU A 68 14.14 3.17 14.64
C GLU A 68 13.45 1.81 14.57
N TYR A 69 12.19 1.76 14.12
CA TYR A 69 11.36 0.54 14.24
C TYR A 69 11.15 -0.24 12.94
N HIS A 70 11.37 0.33 11.74
CA HIS A 70 10.99 -0.34 10.49
C HIS A 70 11.64 -1.73 10.29
N THR A 71 12.92 -1.89 10.60
CA THR A 71 13.63 -3.17 10.45
C THR A 71 13.13 -4.25 11.42
N LEU A 72 12.56 -3.86 12.55
CA LEU A 72 11.98 -4.76 13.55
C LEU A 72 10.56 -5.18 13.19
N ILE A 73 9.93 -4.49 12.24
CA ILE A 73 8.54 -4.70 11.84
C ILE A 73 8.45 -5.49 10.51
N LEU A 74 9.43 -5.34 9.62
CA LEU A 74 9.50 -6.03 8.34
C LEU A 74 9.93 -7.50 8.50
N GLY A 75 9.29 -8.42 7.77
CA GLY A 75 9.60 -9.86 7.82
C GLY A 75 10.91 -10.22 7.10
N PRO A 76 11.55 -11.38 7.42
CA PRO A 76 12.86 -11.77 6.89
C PRO A 76 12.91 -12.00 5.36
N SER A 77 11.78 -12.36 4.73
CA SER A 77 11.72 -12.85 3.35
C SER A 77 11.50 -11.78 2.28
N ALA A 78 11.25 -10.52 2.65
CA ALA A 78 11.17 -9.47 1.64
C ALA A 78 12.58 -9.06 1.22
N LEU A 79 13.13 -9.78 0.25
CA LEU A 79 14.33 -9.41 -0.52
C LEU A 79 14.19 -8.05 -1.24
N SER A 80 13.00 -7.42 -1.19
CA SER A 80 12.69 -6.03 -1.58
C SER A 80 12.67 -5.03 -0.41
N ASN A 81 12.94 -5.44 0.84
CA ASN A 81 12.77 -4.63 2.06
C ASN A 81 13.66 -3.38 2.14
N GLN A 82 14.77 -3.33 1.39
CA GLN A 82 15.55 -2.10 1.28
C GLN A 82 14.81 -1.01 0.48
N ASP A 83 13.88 -1.39 -0.39
CA ASP A 83 13.12 -0.45 -1.23
C ASP A 83 11.84 0.05 -0.54
N ALA A 84 11.15 -0.80 0.22
CA ALA A 84 9.87 -0.47 0.87
C ALA A 84 9.98 0.68 1.90
N CYS A 85 11.14 0.82 2.54
CA CYS A 85 11.46 1.89 3.49
C CYS A 85 12.60 2.79 2.99
N GLN A 86 12.68 3.08 1.68
CA GLN A 86 13.48 4.19 1.17
C GLN A 86 12.92 5.52 1.69
N LEU A 87 13.19 5.83 2.96
CA LEU A 87 13.17 7.18 3.51
C LEU A 87 14.39 7.98 3.03
N SER A 88 15.29 7.33 2.28
CA SER A 88 16.16 7.94 1.26
C SER A 88 15.39 8.48 0.06
N SER A 89 14.05 8.44 0.06
CA SER A 89 13.24 8.98 -1.02
C SER A 89 13.51 10.47 -1.22
N ARG A 90 13.52 10.86 -2.50
CA ARG A 90 13.58 12.23 -3.03
C ARG A 90 13.00 13.33 -2.11
N PRO A 91 11.77 13.25 -1.56
CA PRO A 91 11.17 14.33 -0.78
C PRO A 91 11.97 14.78 0.45
N PHE A 92 12.80 13.91 1.05
CA PHE A 92 13.54 14.25 2.26
C PHE A 92 14.94 14.82 1.99
N ASP A 93 15.47 14.73 0.77
CA ASP A 93 16.83 15.20 0.49
C ASP A 93 16.97 16.71 0.74
N ASN A 94 16.01 17.50 0.26
CA ASN A 94 15.98 18.94 0.49
C ASN A 94 15.50 19.31 1.91
N PHE A 95 14.82 18.40 2.61
CA PHE A 95 14.37 18.63 3.99
C PHE A 95 15.58 18.86 4.91
N TRP A 96 16.59 17.99 4.80
CA TRP A 96 17.79 18.07 5.65
C TRP A 96 18.61 19.32 5.36
N ASP A 97 18.73 19.71 4.09
CA ASP A 97 19.44 20.92 3.69
C ASP A 97 18.72 22.20 4.16
N ALA A 98 17.39 22.20 4.10
CA ALA A 98 16.58 23.34 4.55
C ALA A 98 16.49 23.44 6.08
N ASN A 99 16.67 22.34 6.80
CA ASN A 99 16.52 22.27 8.25
C ASN A 99 17.75 21.63 8.92
N PRO A 100 18.91 22.31 8.91
CA PRO A 100 20.20 21.74 9.34
C PRO A 100 20.29 21.43 10.84
N THR A 101 19.33 21.89 11.64
CA THR A 101 19.23 21.60 13.08
C THR A 101 18.75 20.18 13.36
N TYR A 102 18.09 19.52 12.41
CA TYR A 102 17.65 18.14 12.57
C TYR A 102 18.72 17.17 12.08
N HIS A 103 19.04 16.19 12.92
CA HIS A 103 19.97 15.13 12.54
C HIS A 103 19.28 14.16 11.57
N ASN A 104 19.86 13.94 10.40
CA ASN A 104 19.40 12.93 9.46
C ASN A 104 19.72 11.52 10.00
N PRO A 105 18.73 10.73 10.44
CA PRO A 105 18.97 9.41 11.03
C PRO A 105 19.50 8.39 10.01
N PHE A 106 19.35 8.65 8.71
CA PHE A 106 19.87 7.80 7.62
C PHE A 106 21.32 8.10 7.26
N ARG A 107 21.94 9.12 7.87
CA ARG A 107 23.30 9.54 7.54
C ARG A 107 24.30 8.52 8.06
N GLY A 108 25.10 7.93 7.16
CA GLY A 108 26.22 7.03 7.51
C GLY A 108 26.00 5.55 7.21
N SER A 109 24.84 5.13 6.70
CA SER A 109 24.64 3.72 6.30
C SER A 109 25.30 3.35 4.95
N ASN A 110 25.79 4.32 4.15
CA ASN A 110 26.54 4.07 2.90
C ASN A 110 27.38 5.26 2.36
N GLU A 111 27.64 6.32 3.14
CA GLU A 111 28.33 7.52 2.61
C GLU A 111 29.81 7.56 3.06
N SER A 112 30.72 7.26 2.12
CA SER A 112 32.12 7.70 2.24
C SER A 112 32.21 9.23 2.04
N THR A 113 33.31 9.85 2.45
CA THR A 113 33.55 11.30 2.26
C THR A 113 33.55 11.73 0.79
N ASP A 114 33.85 10.83 -0.16
CA ASP A 114 33.74 11.07 -1.60
C ASP A 114 32.27 11.11 -2.07
N ALA A 115 31.36 10.44 -1.34
CA ALA A 115 29.93 10.36 -1.66
C ALA A 115 29.17 11.67 -1.41
N ALA A 116 29.69 12.59 -0.57
CA ALA A 116 29.01 13.85 -0.29
C ALA A 116 29.03 14.82 -1.49
N SER A 117 30.16 14.88 -2.22
CA SER A 117 30.23 15.68 -3.47
C SER A 117 29.41 15.04 -4.59
N ASP A 118 29.41 13.70 -4.69
CA ASP A 118 28.59 12.94 -5.62
C ASP A 118 27.09 13.07 -5.30
N ARG A 119 26.69 13.17 -4.03
CA ARG A 119 25.29 13.40 -3.62
C ARG A 119 24.79 14.76 -4.10
N LYS A 120 25.54 15.83 -3.88
CA LYS A 120 25.15 17.18 -4.34
C LYS A 120 25.00 17.22 -5.86
N GLU A 121 25.98 16.69 -6.59
CA GLU A 121 25.94 16.62 -8.06
C GLU A 121 24.76 15.76 -8.56
N ARG A 122 24.50 14.62 -7.90
CA ARG A 122 23.36 13.74 -8.21
C ARG A 122 22.03 14.44 -7.98
N LEU A 123 21.88 15.19 -6.88
CA LEU A 123 20.68 15.97 -6.57
C LEU A 123 20.47 17.07 -7.60
N GLU A 124 21.49 17.88 -7.89
CA GLU A 124 21.43 18.94 -8.91
C GLU A 124 21.03 18.36 -10.28
N ARG A 125 21.59 17.20 -10.65
CA ARG A 125 21.25 16.49 -11.88
C ARG A 125 19.80 15.98 -11.89
N GLN A 126 19.31 15.42 -10.79
CA GLN A 126 17.92 14.97 -10.67
C GLN A 126 16.94 16.16 -10.74
N GLN A 127 17.23 17.26 -10.06
CA GLN A 127 16.44 18.50 -10.13
C GLN A 127 16.37 19.04 -11.56
N TRP A 128 17.50 19.02 -12.26
CA TRP A 128 17.55 19.42 -13.65
C TRP A 128 16.67 18.55 -14.55
N TYR A 129 16.68 17.22 -14.35
CA TYR A 129 15.81 16.33 -15.12
C TYR A 129 14.33 16.63 -14.90
N GLU A 130 13.90 16.81 -13.64
CA GLU A 130 12.51 17.16 -13.33
C GLU A 130 12.12 18.52 -13.93
N TYR A 131 12.99 19.54 -13.86
CA TYR A 131 12.77 20.83 -14.50
C TYR A 131 12.67 20.71 -16.03
N ARG A 132 13.57 19.93 -16.64
CA ARG A 132 13.60 19.69 -18.09
C ARG A 132 12.32 19.01 -18.57
N GLU A 133 11.82 18.02 -17.85
CA GLU A 133 10.55 17.37 -18.21
C GLU A 133 9.38 18.38 -18.19
N CYS A 134 9.38 19.31 -17.25
CA CYS A 134 8.35 20.35 -17.21
C CYS A 134 8.44 21.37 -18.36
N THR A 135 9.60 21.50 -19.02
CA THR A 135 9.82 22.41 -20.16
C THR A 135 9.78 21.70 -21.51
N ARG A 136 9.46 20.40 -21.53
CA ARG A 136 9.37 19.61 -22.76
C ARG A 136 8.23 20.13 -23.64
N THR A 137 8.57 20.49 -24.87
CA THR A 137 7.64 21.03 -25.89
C THR A 137 7.18 19.98 -26.89
N GLY A 138 7.95 18.91 -27.11
CA GLY A 138 7.58 17.82 -28.02
C GLY A 138 6.24 17.15 -27.66
N TRP A 139 5.94 17.01 -26.36
CA TRP A 139 4.65 16.49 -25.89
C TRP A 139 3.46 17.34 -26.37
N MET A 140 3.62 18.67 -26.41
CA MET A 140 2.57 19.57 -26.89
C MET A 140 2.35 19.43 -28.40
N LEU A 141 3.40 19.15 -29.18
CA LEU A 141 3.25 18.85 -30.60
C LEU A 141 2.55 17.51 -30.82
N GLU A 142 3.02 16.46 -30.15
CA GLU A 142 2.51 15.09 -30.27
C GLU A 142 1.05 14.98 -29.85
N HIS A 143 0.70 15.58 -28.70
CA HIS A 143 -0.61 15.41 -28.13
C HIS A 143 -1.55 16.58 -28.48
N CYS A 144 -1.10 17.84 -28.45
CA CYS A 144 -1.98 18.99 -28.75
C CYS A 144 -2.00 19.38 -30.24
N SER A 145 -1.22 18.71 -31.10
CA SER A 145 -1.00 19.11 -32.49
C SER A 145 -0.53 20.56 -32.62
N LEU A 146 0.19 21.06 -31.60
CA LEU A 146 0.60 22.46 -31.50
C LEU A 146 2.11 22.61 -31.77
N PRO A 147 2.53 23.17 -32.91
CA PRO A 147 3.93 23.49 -33.16
C PRO A 147 4.43 24.64 -32.26
N GLU A 148 5.75 24.72 -32.07
CA GLU A 148 6.37 25.85 -31.40
C GLU A 148 6.09 27.15 -32.19
N PRO A 149 5.56 28.21 -31.56
CA PRO A 149 5.28 29.47 -32.26
C PRO A 149 6.57 30.21 -32.65
N GLU A 150 6.53 30.91 -33.79
CA GLU A 150 7.64 31.77 -34.24
C GLU A 150 7.89 32.94 -33.26
N ASP A 151 6.82 33.56 -32.75
CA ASP A 151 6.87 34.58 -31.70
C ASP A 151 6.38 34.00 -30.37
N VAL A 152 7.32 33.74 -29.46
CA VAL A 152 7.02 33.24 -28.11
C VAL A 152 6.23 34.24 -27.26
N HIS A 153 6.12 35.52 -27.64
CA HIS A 153 5.36 36.52 -26.90
C HIS A 153 3.89 36.62 -27.31
N ILE A 154 3.44 35.76 -28.24
CA ILE A 154 2.04 35.68 -28.66
C ILE A 154 1.07 35.39 -27.50
N TRP A 155 1.54 34.75 -26.41
CA TRP A 155 0.77 34.50 -25.18
C TRP A 155 0.12 35.75 -24.59
N ARG A 156 0.71 36.93 -24.82
CA ARG A 156 0.16 38.21 -24.33
C ARG A 156 -1.19 38.53 -24.98
N LYS A 157 -1.36 38.15 -26.24
CA LYS A 157 -2.50 38.55 -27.09
C LYS A 157 -3.53 37.44 -27.30
N THR A 158 -3.17 36.19 -27.05
CA THR A 158 -4.06 35.02 -27.20
C THR A 158 -4.57 34.52 -25.86
N ASP A 159 -5.79 34.00 -25.83
CA ASP A 159 -6.37 33.31 -24.67
C ASP A 159 -6.41 31.78 -24.86
N ASN A 160 -5.86 31.27 -25.97
CA ASN A 160 -5.75 29.84 -26.24
C ASN A 160 -4.80 29.16 -25.24
N GLU A 161 -5.34 28.31 -24.36
CA GLU A 161 -4.63 27.68 -23.24
C GLU A 161 -3.40 26.88 -23.72
N PRO A 162 -3.48 26.01 -24.75
CA PRO A 162 -2.31 25.29 -25.25
C PRO A 162 -1.20 26.22 -25.75
N THR A 163 -1.55 27.32 -26.43
CA THR A 163 -0.57 28.30 -26.92
C THR A 163 0.13 29.02 -25.76
N ILE A 164 -0.63 29.44 -24.74
CA ILE A 164 -0.06 30.10 -23.56
C ILE A 164 0.89 29.12 -22.83
N ALA A 165 0.47 27.87 -22.63
CA ALA A 165 1.29 26.83 -22.01
C ALA A 165 2.58 26.55 -22.80
N MET A 166 2.49 26.43 -24.13
CA MET A 166 3.65 26.25 -25.00
C MET A 166 4.64 27.41 -24.87
N CYS A 167 4.14 28.65 -24.89
CA CYS A 167 4.99 29.84 -24.72
C CYS A 167 5.67 29.87 -23.35
N ALA A 168 4.95 29.52 -22.27
CA ALA A 168 5.52 29.43 -20.93
C ALA A 168 6.66 28.39 -20.86
N ARG A 169 6.45 27.20 -21.44
CA ARG A 169 7.48 26.15 -21.53
C ARG A 169 8.71 26.63 -22.30
N LEU A 170 8.52 27.29 -23.45
CA LEU A 170 9.62 27.81 -24.28
C LEU A 170 10.42 28.91 -23.58
N LEU A 171 9.74 29.84 -22.90
CA LEU A 171 10.39 30.90 -22.11
C LEU A 171 11.17 30.31 -20.93
N ALA A 172 10.67 29.23 -20.33
CA ALA A 172 11.33 28.52 -19.23
C ALA A 172 12.47 27.58 -19.70
N LYS A 173 12.60 27.31 -20.99
CA LYS A 173 13.57 26.35 -21.55
C LYS A 173 14.91 27.03 -21.81
N ASN A 174 16.00 26.41 -21.36
CA ASN A 174 17.36 26.77 -21.79
C ASN A 174 17.90 25.70 -22.76
N LYS A 175 18.67 26.13 -23.76
CA LYS A 175 19.32 25.24 -24.73
C LYS A 175 20.57 24.55 -24.15
N ILE A 176 21.14 25.09 -23.08
CA ILE A 176 22.33 24.55 -22.42
C ILE A 176 21.88 23.64 -21.26
N PRO A 177 22.23 22.34 -21.27
CA PRO A 177 21.92 21.43 -20.17
C PRO A 177 22.47 21.93 -18.83
N GLY A 178 21.67 21.82 -17.76
CA GLY A 178 22.06 22.22 -16.41
C GLY A 178 21.97 23.72 -16.13
N GLN A 179 21.57 24.55 -17.11
CA GLN A 179 21.40 25.99 -16.92
C GLN A 179 19.93 26.38 -16.92
N CYS A 180 19.55 27.23 -15.97
CA CYS A 180 18.23 27.88 -15.98
C CYS A 180 18.18 28.99 -17.04
N PRO A 181 16.99 29.36 -17.53
CA PRO A 181 16.83 30.53 -18.40
C PRO A 181 17.22 31.82 -17.66
N THR A 182 17.39 32.91 -18.42
CA THR A 182 17.68 34.23 -17.84
C THR A 182 16.55 34.67 -16.91
N ARG A 183 16.85 35.55 -15.94
CA ARG A 183 15.84 36.09 -15.02
C ARG A 183 14.65 36.71 -15.76
N GLU A 184 14.92 37.52 -16.78
CA GLU A 184 13.88 38.13 -17.62
C GLU A 184 12.98 37.08 -18.30
N ASN A 185 13.55 35.98 -18.78
CA ASN A 185 12.78 34.90 -19.38
C ASN A 185 11.96 34.13 -18.33
N MET A 186 12.49 33.92 -17.12
CA MET A 186 11.71 33.35 -16.01
C MET A 186 10.52 34.22 -15.64
N GLU A 187 10.71 35.54 -15.54
CA GLU A 187 9.63 36.51 -15.24
C GLU A 187 8.54 36.45 -16.31
N LYS A 188 8.92 36.40 -17.59
CA LYS A 188 7.97 36.25 -18.71
C LYS A 188 7.27 34.88 -18.71
N ALA A 189 7.99 33.80 -18.40
CA ALA A 189 7.42 32.46 -18.29
C ALA A 189 6.39 32.38 -17.16
N LEU A 190 6.73 32.93 -15.99
CA LEU A 190 5.83 33.00 -14.83
C LEU A 190 4.60 33.85 -15.15
N ALA A 191 4.76 34.99 -15.84
CA ALA A 191 3.63 35.81 -16.25
C ALA A 191 2.68 35.08 -17.22
N ALA A 192 3.23 34.34 -18.20
CA ALA A 192 2.42 33.50 -19.10
C ALA A 192 1.70 32.39 -18.33
N ALA A 193 2.37 31.75 -17.38
CA ALA A 193 1.78 30.72 -16.53
C ALA A 193 0.66 31.27 -15.63
N LYS A 194 0.84 32.45 -15.03
CA LYS A 194 -0.21 33.13 -14.24
C LYS A 194 -1.41 33.48 -15.12
N LYS A 195 -1.19 33.90 -16.37
CA LYS A 195 -2.28 34.12 -17.34
C LYS A 195 -3.07 32.84 -17.61
N LEU A 196 -2.38 31.72 -17.82
CA LEU A 196 -3.02 30.41 -18.00
C LEU A 196 -3.85 30.03 -16.77
N TYR A 197 -3.23 30.06 -15.58
CA TYR A 197 -3.88 29.60 -14.35
C TYR A 197 -4.96 30.52 -13.78
N ALA A 198 -5.05 31.76 -14.27
CA ALA A 198 -6.17 32.66 -14.00
C ALA A 198 -7.45 32.28 -14.76
N GLN A 199 -7.37 31.41 -15.78
CA GLN A 199 -8.55 30.95 -16.49
C GLN A 199 -9.38 29.97 -15.63
N PRO A 200 -10.72 29.91 -15.82
CA PRO A 200 -11.58 29.01 -15.07
C PRO A 200 -11.19 27.54 -15.23
N GLN A 201 -11.17 26.80 -14.13
CA GLN A 201 -10.82 25.38 -14.10
C GLN A 201 -11.81 24.61 -13.24
N VAL A 202 -12.18 23.41 -13.68
CA VAL A 202 -13.03 22.49 -12.91
C VAL A 202 -12.18 21.60 -12.00
N PRO A 203 -12.60 21.32 -10.75
CA PRO A 203 -11.95 20.33 -9.90
C PRO A 203 -11.88 18.95 -10.57
N ILE A 204 -10.88 18.14 -10.22
CA ILE A 204 -10.69 16.79 -10.79
C ILE A 204 -11.85 15.86 -10.46
N THR A 205 -12.53 16.08 -9.34
CA THR A 205 -13.74 15.37 -8.91
C THR A 205 -14.94 15.62 -9.81
N GLU A 206 -14.97 16.76 -10.51
CA GLU A 206 -16.03 17.15 -11.45
C GLU A 206 -15.58 16.97 -12.91
N TRP A 207 -14.35 16.48 -13.11
CA TRP A 207 -13.80 16.31 -14.44
C TRP A 207 -14.25 14.97 -15.03
N GLU A 208 -15.28 15.03 -15.87
CA GLU A 208 -15.66 13.89 -16.70
C GLU A 208 -14.57 13.63 -17.75
N HIS A 209 -13.74 12.62 -17.53
CA HIS A 209 -12.77 12.17 -18.53
C HIS A 209 -13.51 11.64 -19.77
N LYS A 210 -13.85 12.52 -20.71
CA LYS A 210 -14.52 12.17 -21.96
C LYS A 210 -13.48 12.05 -23.07
N TRP A 211 -12.97 10.84 -23.28
CA TRP A 211 -12.21 10.49 -24.47
C TRP A 211 -13.18 10.35 -25.66
N ASN A 212 -13.33 11.40 -26.47
CA ASN A 212 -14.20 11.41 -27.64
C ASN A 212 -13.42 11.48 -28.97
N GLY A 213 -12.22 10.89 -29.01
CA GLY A 213 -11.43 10.69 -30.23
C GLY A 213 -10.77 11.94 -30.81
N HIS A 214 -11.30 13.16 -30.63
CA HIS A 214 -10.77 14.36 -31.30
C HIS A 214 -10.81 15.68 -30.51
N GLN A 215 -11.49 15.77 -29.36
CA GLN A 215 -11.51 17.00 -28.55
C GLN A 215 -11.57 16.68 -27.05
N THR A 216 -10.42 16.38 -26.45
CA THR A 216 -10.30 16.39 -24.99
C THR A 216 -10.20 17.83 -24.50
N ALA A 217 -11.12 18.26 -23.63
CA ALA A 217 -10.90 19.45 -22.81
C ALA A 217 -9.77 19.12 -21.82
N ARG A 218 -8.56 19.55 -22.15
CA ARG A 218 -7.36 19.22 -21.37
C ARG A 218 -7.30 20.09 -20.13
N ARG A 219 -7.03 19.47 -18.98
CA ARG A 219 -6.75 20.25 -17.77
C ARG A 219 -5.50 21.09 -18.01
N HIS A 220 -5.44 22.24 -17.36
CA HIS A 220 -4.29 23.14 -17.47
C HIS A 220 -3.01 22.48 -16.94
N SER A 221 -3.13 21.58 -15.96
CA SER A 221 -2.03 20.74 -15.44
C SER A 221 -1.37 19.90 -16.53
N TYR A 222 -2.15 19.26 -17.42
CA TYR A 222 -1.63 18.53 -18.57
C TYR A 222 -0.88 19.44 -19.55
N LEU A 223 -1.34 20.68 -19.74
CA LEU A 223 -0.71 21.63 -20.66
C LEU A 223 0.59 22.20 -20.10
N LEU A 224 0.63 22.54 -18.81
CA LEU A 224 1.78 23.15 -18.14
C LEU A 224 1.90 22.65 -16.70
N TYR A 225 2.88 21.80 -16.37
CA TYR A 225 3.00 21.29 -15.01
C TYR A 225 3.12 22.41 -13.96
N ARG A 226 2.27 22.37 -12.94
CA ARG A 226 2.29 23.33 -11.82
C ARG A 226 3.63 23.37 -11.10
N ARG A 227 4.34 22.23 -11.03
CA ARG A 227 5.73 22.13 -10.53
C ARG A 227 6.63 23.19 -11.16
N LEU A 228 6.57 23.40 -12.49
CA LEU A 228 7.39 24.41 -13.17
C LEU A 228 7.10 25.81 -12.67
N VAL A 229 5.82 26.14 -12.50
CA VAL A 229 5.38 27.47 -12.11
C VAL A 229 5.79 27.77 -10.67
N VAL A 230 5.63 26.80 -9.77
CA VAL A 230 6.11 26.87 -8.39
C VAL A 230 7.63 27.04 -8.37
N GLU A 231 8.37 26.26 -9.16
CA GLU A 231 9.84 26.37 -9.21
C GLU A 231 10.32 27.72 -9.77
N LEU A 232 9.69 28.23 -10.83
CA LEU A 232 9.99 29.56 -11.38
C LEU A 232 9.73 30.66 -10.36
N ALA A 233 8.60 30.61 -9.66
CA ALA A 233 8.27 31.58 -8.62
C ALA A 233 9.28 31.53 -7.46
N ILE A 234 9.68 30.33 -7.00
CA ILE A 234 10.74 30.18 -5.97
C ILE A 234 12.06 30.79 -6.45
N ARG A 235 12.49 30.51 -7.69
CA ARG A 235 13.75 31.03 -8.25
C ARG A 235 13.74 32.56 -8.41
N LEU A 236 12.55 33.15 -8.58
CA LEU A 236 12.36 34.59 -8.63
C LEU A 236 12.13 35.23 -7.25
N GLU A 237 12.11 34.42 -6.19
CA GLU A 237 11.80 34.82 -4.81
C GLU A 237 10.35 35.33 -4.63
N GLU A 238 9.45 34.97 -5.54
CA GLU A 238 8.00 35.22 -5.43
C GLU A 238 7.30 34.09 -4.64
N PHE A 239 7.61 33.95 -3.35
CA PHE A 239 7.13 32.84 -2.53
C PHE A 239 5.60 32.82 -2.35
N ASP A 240 4.93 33.98 -2.29
CA ASP A 240 3.47 34.06 -2.23
C ASP A 240 2.84 33.51 -3.52
N THR A 241 3.35 33.92 -4.70
CA THR A 241 2.92 33.36 -5.99
C THR A 241 3.12 31.83 -6.01
N ALA A 242 4.25 31.34 -5.48
CA ALA A 242 4.51 29.90 -5.40
C ALA A 242 3.47 29.17 -4.52
N ALA A 243 3.12 29.75 -3.36
CA ALA A 243 2.13 29.20 -2.44
C ALA A 243 0.71 29.21 -3.04
N GLU A 244 0.33 30.27 -3.73
CA GLU A 244 -0.97 30.39 -4.42
C GLU A 244 -1.14 29.33 -5.51
N ILE A 245 -0.11 29.13 -6.35
CA ILE A 245 -0.15 28.13 -7.43
C ILE A 245 -0.15 26.71 -6.87
N LEU A 246 0.63 26.46 -5.81
CA LEU A 246 0.60 25.17 -5.11
C LEU A 246 -0.78 24.90 -4.52
N SER A 247 -1.36 25.87 -3.80
CA SER A 247 -2.73 25.79 -3.27
C SER A 247 -3.75 25.48 -4.35
N LEU A 248 -3.66 26.16 -5.49
CA LEU A 248 -4.55 25.92 -6.63
C LEU A 248 -4.43 24.48 -7.15
N GLY A 249 -3.21 23.93 -7.21
CA GLY A 249 -2.98 22.52 -7.58
C GLY A 249 -3.60 21.54 -6.60
N LEU A 250 -3.38 21.75 -5.30
CA LEU A 250 -3.91 20.87 -4.25
C LEU A 250 -5.44 20.81 -4.27
N ARG A 251 -6.10 21.95 -4.50
CA ARG A 251 -7.56 22.05 -4.52
C ARG A 251 -8.19 21.49 -5.80
N LEU A 252 -7.54 21.69 -6.94
CA LEU A 252 -8.10 21.31 -8.23
C LEU A 252 -7.71 19.92 -8.68
N ASP A 253 -6.46 19.50 -8.48
CA ASP A 253 -5.91 18.26 -9.05
C ASP A 253 -5.50 17.24 -7.98
N GLY A 254 -5.25 17.70 -6.74
CA GLY A 254 -4.58 16.91 -5.73
C GLY A 254 -3.12 16.60 -6.12
N PHE A 255 -2.65 15.43 -5.70
CA PHE A 255 -1.38 14.79 -6.01
C PHE A 255 -1.51 13.67 -7.05
N ASN A 256 -2.20 13.92 -8.17
CA ASN A 256 -2.39 12.87 -9.16
C ASN A 256 -1.06 12.47 -9.87
N ASP A 257 -0.95 11.18 -10.22
CA ASP A 257 0.20 10.63 -10.95
C ASP A 257 0.20 10.99 -12.43
N MET A 258 -0.94 11.44 -12.96
CA MET A 258 -1.17 11.64 -14.38
C MET A 258 -0.62 12.99 -14.91
N ASP A 259 -0.35 13.95 -14.02
CA ASP A 259 0.03 15.33 -14.35
C ASP A 259 1.42 15.74 -13.83
N GLY A 260 2.23 14.79 -13.36
CA GLY A 260 3.50 15.10 -12.70
C GLY A 260 3.31 15.87 -11.38
N GLY A 261 2.13 15.75 -10.76
CA GLY A 261 1.70 16.48 -9.57
C GLY A 261 1.96 15.77 -8.25
N GLN A 262 2.73 14.68 -8.24
CA GLN A 262 3.00 13.89 -7.04
C GLN A 262 3.60 14.76 -5.91
N LEU A 263 3.11 14.57 -4.68
CA LEU A 263 3.54 15.35 -3.50
C LEU A 263 5.06 15.26 -3.29
N ASP A 264 5.61 14.06 -3.47
CA ASP A 264 7.02 13.79 -3.27
C ASP A 264 7.92 14.66 -4.18
N ARG A 265 7.48 14.92 -5.42
CA ARG A 265 8.15 15.83 -6.37
C ARG A 265 8.07 17.30 -5.97
N TYR A 266 6.99 17.73 -5.32
CA TYR A 266 6.90 19.09 -4.77
C TYR A 266 7.77 19.27 -3.53
N LEU A 267 7.75 18.31 -2.61
CA LEU A 267 8.62 18.32 -1.43
C LEU A 267 10.11 18.23 -1.81
N PHE A 268 10.40 17.64 -2.98
CA PHE A 268 11.71 17.66 -3.58
C PHE A 268 12.06 18.98 -4.30
N LEU A 269 11.24 20.03 -4.34
CA LEU A 269 11.63 21.29 -4.99
C LEU A 269 12.65 22.07 -4.13
N PRO A 270 13.77 22.55 -4.68
CA PRO A 270 14.69 23.42 -3.94
C PRO A 270 13.98 24.70 -3.52
N GLY A 271 14.03 25.04 -2.23
CA GLY A 271 13.37 26.22 -1.67
C GLY A 271 11.90 26.04 -1.29
N ILE A 272 11.31 24.85 -1.48
CA ILE A 272 9.90 24.58 -1.12
C ILE A 272 9.59 24.88 0.36
N PHE A 273 10.55 24.65 1.27
CA PHE A 273 10.38 24.91 2.70
C PHE A 273 10.22 26.40 3.05
N LYS A 274 10.49 27.33 2.12
CA LYS A 274 10.12 28.75 2.25
C LYS A 274 8.66 29.03 1.84
N VAL A 275 8.06 28.13 1.05
CA VAL A 275 6.69 28.22 0.53
C VAL A 275 5.68 27.53 1.46
N LEU A 276 6.04 26.38 2.05
CA LEU A 276 5.14 25.60 2.92
C LEU A 276 4.55 26.41 4.10
N PRO A 277 5.30 27.29 4.80
CA PRO A 277 4.73 28.14 5.83
C PRO A 277 3.66 29.10 5.31
N LEU A 278 3.82 29.64 4.09
CA LEU A 278 2.83 30.53 3.46
C LEU A 278 1.58 29.75 3.05
N LEU A 279 1.76 28.55 2.47
CA LEU A 279 0.66 27.64 2.15
C LEU A 279 -0.16 27.31 3.42
N ALA A 280 0.51 26.98 4.52
CA ALA A 280 -0.12 26.59 5.78
C ALA A 280 -0.99 27.70 6.41
N GLN A 281 -0.75 28.99 6.11
CA GLN A 281 -1.58 30.10 6.61
C GLN A 281 -3.04 29.98 6.15
N SER A 282 -3.26 29.43 4.95
CA SER A 282 -4.59 29.22 4.37
C SER A 282 -5.31 27.96 4.89
N LYS A 283 -4.64 27.14 5.72
CA LYS A 283 -5.18 25.90 6.29
C LYS A 283 -5.92 25.05 5.24
N LYS A 284 -7.10 24.52 5.57
CA LYS A 284 -7.96 23.72 4.69
C LYS A 284 -8.53 24.48 3.51
N GLU A 285 -8.62 25.81 3.58
CA GLU A 285 -9.13 26.62 2.47
C GLU A 285 -8.16 26.65 1.29
N GLY A 286 -6.85 26.61 1.54
CA GLY A 286 -5.84 26.54 0.48
C GLY A 286 -5.15 25.19 0.33
N ASN A 287 -5.18 24.32 1.35
CA ASN A 287 -4.65 22.96 1.29
C ASN A 287 -5.67 21.97 1.88
N PRO A 288 -6.44 21.25 1.05
CA PRO A 288 -7.40 20.25 1.53
C PRO A 288 -6.78 19.15 2.40
N PHE A 289 -5.48 18.89 2.25
CA PHE A 289 -4.73 17.90 3.01
C PHE A 289 -4.14 18.45 4.32
N TYR A 290 -4.46 19.70 4.70
CA TYR A 290 -3.94 20.34 5.90
C TYR A 290 -4.42 19.60 7.17
N ILE A 291 -3.46 19.18 7.99
CA ILE A 291 -3.70 18.57 9.31
C ILE A 291 -3.61 19.68 10.36
N GLU A 292 -4.59 19.80 11.26
CA GLU A 292 -4.51 20.78 12.35
C GLU A 292 -3.41 20.42 13.36
N ALA A 293 -2.84 21.41 14.03
CA ALA A 293 -1.64 21.22 14.87
C ALA A 293 -1.89 20.32 16.10
N ASP A 294 -3.09 20.40 16.68
CA ASP A 294 -3.55 19.58 17.79
C ASP A 294 -3.83 18.14 17.34
N GLU A 295 -4.51 17.97 16.20
CA GLU A 295 -4.74 16.65 15.59
C GLU A 295 -3.42 15.96 15.26
N ALA A 296 -2.48 16.67 14.61
CA ALA A 296 -1.19 16.14 14.21
C ALA A 296 -0.40 15.55 15.41
N GLY A 297 -0.45 16.19 16.57
CA GLY A 297 0.22 15.70 17.78
C GLY A 297 -0.32 14.34 18.21
N VAL A 298 -1.65 14.21 18.30
CA VAL A 298 -2.30 12.97 18.73
C VAL A 298 -2.09 11.86 17.70
N MET A 299 -2.16 12.18 16.40
CA MET A 299 -1.93 11.20 15.33
C MET A 299 -0.54 10.56 15.43
N ILE A 300 0.49 11.39 15.62
CA ILE A 300 1.88 10.93 15.69
C ILE A 300 2.12 10.09 16.94
N GLU A 301 1.60 10.52 18.09
CA GLU A 301 1.72 9.76 19.33
C GLU A 301 1.14 8.35 19.18
N GLN A 302 -0.05 8.24 18.57
CA GLN A 302 -0.69 6.94 18.35
C GLN A 302 0.07 6.06 17.36
N VAL A 303 0.54 6.62 16.23
CA VAL A 303 1.33 5.86 15.24
C VAL A 303 2.67 5.39 15.83
N ILE A 304 3.39 6.25 16.56
CA ILE A 304 4.65 5.88 17.22
C ILE A 304 4.42 4.80 18.27
N THR A 305 3.33 4.90 19.04
CA THR A 305 2.96 3.88 20.02
C THR A 305 2.71 2.54 19.34
N ALA A 306 2.02 2.53 18.21
CA ALA A 306 1.76 1.32 17.43
C ALA A 306 3.06 0.72 16.84
N LEU A 307 3.95 1.55 16.28
CA LEU A 307 5.28 1.11 15.80
C LEU A 307 6.09 0.47 16.93
N LYS A 308 6.15 1.12 18.10
CA LYS A 308 6.83 0.61 19.30
C LYS A 308 6.25 -0.72 19.76
N MET A 309 4.92 -0.81 19.90
CA MET A 309 4.26 -2.04 20.32
C MET A 309 4.57 -3.19 19.37
N ARG A 310 4.51 -2.96 18.05
CA ARG A 310 4.82 -4.01 17.08
C ARG A 310 6.29 -4.40 17.08
N ALA A 311 7.21 -3.45 17.20
CA ALA A 311 8.64 -3.73 17.28
C ALA A 311 9.02 -4.52 18.55
N GLN A 312 8.34 -4.27 19.68
CA GLN A 312 8.66 -4.91 20.97
C GLN A 312 7.96 -6.25 21.17
N HIS A 313 6.74 -6.39 20.67
CA HIS A 313 5.87 -7.53 20.98
C HIS A 313 5.45 -8.32 19.72
N GLY A 314 6.00 -7.99 18.56
CA GLY A 314 5.62 -8.61 17.29
C GLY A 314 4.21 -8.23 16.84
N ARG A 315 3.67 -9.00 15.87
CA ARG A 315 2.31 -8.85 15.36
C ARG A 315 1.32 -8.91 16.53
N GLN A 316 0.52 -7.86 16.71
CA GLN A 316 -0.51 -7.80 17.75
C GLN A 316 -1.82 -8.37 17.23
N TRP A 317 -1.74 -9.58 16.68
CA TRP A 317 -2.83 -10.20 15.95
C TRP A 317 -4.05 -10.38 16.85
N SER A 318 -5.19 -9.83 16.45
CA SER A 318 -6.43 -9.94 17.21
C SER A 318 -6.93 -11.38 17.29
N LEU A 319 -6.58 -12.22 16.31
CA LEU A 319 -6.90 -13.66 16.26
C LEU A 319 -5.77 -14.56 16.75
N ALA A 320 -4.78 -14.03 17.48
CA ALA A 320 -3.69 -14.86 18.02
C ALA A 320 -4.22 -15.97 18.95
N PRO A 321 -3.57 -17.15 18.99
CA PRO A 321 -4.01 -18.29 19.81
C PRO A 321 -4.23 -17.97 21.29
N GLU A 322 -3.40 -17.09 21.87
CA GLU A 322 -3.50 -16.65 23.27
C GLU A 322 -4.66 -15.70 23.55
N ARG A 323 -5.32 -15.17 22.51
CA ARG A 323 -6.46 -14.24 22.62
C ARG A 323 -7.79 -14.89 22.25
N VAL A 324 -7.80 -15.71 21.20
CA VAL A 324 -9.01 -16.30 20.62
C VAL A 324 -8.85 -17.82 20.55
N GLY A 325 -9.67 -18.54 21.30
CA GLY A 325 -9.72 -20.01 21.23
C GLY A 325 -10.47 -20.53 20.00
N TRP A 326 -10.31 -21.80 19.68
CA TRP A 326 -10.93 -22.45 18.51
C TRP A 326 -12.44 -22.26 18.42
N LYS A 327 -13.14 -22.40 19.55
CA LYS A 327 -14.60 -22.18 19.60
C LYS A 327 -15.01 -20.81 19.12
N GLU A 328 -14.36 -19.76 19.61
CA GLU A 328 -14.67 -18.40 19.17
C GLU A 328 -14.26 -18.17 17.71
N LEU A 329 -13.12 -18.73 17.29
CA LEU A 329 -12.62 -18.58 15.92
C LEU A 329 -13.59 -19.20 14.88
N LEU A 330 -14.04 -20.44 15.12
CA LEU A 330 -14.97 -21.14 14.23
C LEU A 330 -16.37 -20.51 14.23
N ASP A 331 -16.84 -20.06 15.41
CA ASP A 331 -18.08 -19.29 15.54
C ASP A 331 -18.06 -18.01 14.69
N ARG A 332 -16.92 -17.31 14.66
CA ARG A 332 -16.72 -16.09 13.85
C ARG A 332 -16.65 -16.43 12.37
N LEU A 333 -15.94 -17.50 12.00
CA LEU A 333 -15.88 -18.02 10.64
C LEU A 333 -17.29 -18.29 10.11
N ALA A 334 -18.04 -19.14 10.80
CA ALA A 334 -19.39 -19.53 10.42
C ALA A 334 -20.34 -18.33 10.29
N ARG A 335 -20.34 -17.42 11.27
CA ARG A 335 -21.17 -16.20 11.22
C ARG A 335 -20.83 -15.31 10.04
N ALA A 336 -19.55 -15.05 9.77
CA ALA A 336 -19.13 -14.21 8.66
C ALA A 336 -19.38 -14.88 7.31
N ALA A 337 -19.07 -16.17 7.18
CA ALA A 337 -19.32 -17.00 6.00
C ALA A 337 -20.80 -17.02 5.61
N TRP A 338 -21.70 -17.22 6.59
CA TRP A 338 -23.14 -17.19 6.36
C TRP A 338 -23.65 -15.83 5.83
N ILE A 339 -23.01 -14.73 6.22
CA ILE A 339 -23.38 -13.39 5.74
C ILE A 339 -22.86 -13.18 4.31
N VAL A 340 -21.61 -13.56 4.05
CA VAL A 340 -20.92 -13.30 2.76
C VAL A 340 -21.43 -14.22 1.64
N ASN A 341 -21.70 -15.49 1.95
CA ASN A 341 -22.05 -16.52 0.96
C ASN A 341 -23.41 -17.20 1.24
N ARG A 342 -24.39 -16.44 1.74
CA ARG A 342 -25.70 -16.98 2.16
C ARG A 342 -26.39 -17.83 1.09
N LYS A 343 -26.34 -17.37 -0.16
CA LYS A 343 -27.10 -17.97 -1.26
C LYS A 343 -26.66 -19.41 -1.51
N GLU A 344 -25.36 -19.63 -1.65
CA GLU A 344 -24.81 -20.97 -1.89
C GLU A 344 -25.07 -21.88 -0.68
N TYR A 345 -24.89 -21.39 0.55
CA TYR A 345 -25.23 -22.18 1.74
C TYR A 345 -26.71 -22.59 1.79
N GLN A 346 -27.63 -21.72 1.35
CA GLN A 346 -29.05 -22.08 1.26
C GLN A 346 -29.31 -23.12 0.17
N GLU A 347 -28.57 -23.08 -0.94
CA GLU A 347 -28.63 -24.08 -2.02
C GLU A 347 -28.09 -25.44 -1.55
N LEU A 348 -27.10 -25.44 -0.65
CA LEU A 348 -26.60 -26.62 0.07
C LEU A 348 -27.55 -27.11 1.19
N GLY A 349 -28.64 -26.39 1.46
CA GLY A 349 -29.67 -26.77 2.42
C GLY A 349 -29.46 -26.28 3.86
N LEU A 350 -28.52 -25.36 4.08
CA LEU A 350 -28.26 -24.80 5.41
C LEU A 350 -29.24 -23.68 5.72
N THR A 351 -29.58 -23.53 7.00
CA THR A 351 -30.60 -22.59 7.46
C THR A 351 -30.04 -21.47 8.33
N CYS A 352 -28.89 -21.69 8.95
CA CYS A 352 -28.21 -20.72 9.80
C CYS A 352 -26.68 -20.91 9.78
N ALA A 353 -25.96 -20.00 10.43
CA ALA A 353 -24.51 -20.04 10.50
C ALA A 353 -24.01 -21.28 11.26
N GLU A 354 -24.73 -21.69 12.30
CA GLU A 354 -24.38 -22.84 13.13
C GLU A 354 -24.38 -24.16 12.32
N ASP A 355 -25.18 -24.24 11.25
CA ASP A 355 -25.24 -25.42 10.37
C ASP A 355 -23.96 -25.59 9.52
N ILE A 356 -23.12 -24.56 9.43
CA ILE A 356 -21.85 -24.61 8.68
C ILE A 356 -20.82 -25.48 9.39
N LEU A 357 -20.85 -25.53 10.73
CA LEU A 357 -19.88 -26.28 11.53
C LEU A 357 -20.37 -27.72 11.74
N TYR A 358 -19.48 -28.69 11.56
CA TYR A 358 -19.81 -30.09 11.86
C TYR A 358 -19.79 -30.38 13.36
N SER A 359 -20.39 -31.51 13.73
CA SER A 359 -20.36 -31.96 15.13
C SER A 359 -18.91 -32.19 15.58
N PRO A 360 -18.58 -31.92 16.85
CA PRO A 360 -17.23 -32.17 17.37
C PRO A 360 -16.85 -33.65 17.29
N ALA A 361 -15.59 -33.93 16.96
CA ALA A 361 -15.03 -35.26 16.98
C ALA A 361 -14.80 -35.78 18.41
N THR A 362 -15.00 -37.08 18.58
CA THR A 362 -14.68 -37.83 19.80
C THR A 362 -13.19 -38.18 19.86
N GLU A 363 -12.66 -38.50 21.04
CA GLU A 363 -11.26 -38.94 21.17
C GLU A 363 -11.03 -40.30 20.48
N GLU A 364 -12.08 -41.12 20.37
CA GLU A 364 -12.06 -42.37 19.61
C GLU A 364 -11.85 -42.10 18.12
N GLU A 365 -12.62 -41.19 17.51
CA GLU A 365 -12.47 -40.80 16.10
C GLU A 365 -11.09 -40.18 15.82
N ILE A 366 -10.58 -39.34 16.74
CA ILE A 366 -9.22 -38.79 16.64
C ILE A 366 -8.18 -39.92 16.67
N SER A 367 -8.34 -40.89 17.57
CA SER A 367 -7.41 -42.03 17.69
C SER A 367 -7.44 -42.93 16.46
N GLU A 368 -8.62 -43.14 15.86
CA GLU A 368 -8.78 -43.89 14.62
C GLU A 368 -8.13 -43.18 13.43
N ALA A 369 -8.29 -41.87 13.32
CA ALA A 369 -7.62 -41.05 12.32
C ALA A 369 -6.09 -41.12 12.48
N GLU A 370 -5.57 -40.96 13.70
CA GLU A 370 -4.13 -41.06 13.96
C GLU A 370 -3.56 -42.47 13.66
N ALA A 371 -4.36 -43.52 13.86
CA ALA A 371 -3.98 -44.87 13.47
C ALA A 371 -3.91 -45.04 11.93
N LYS A 372 -4.71 -44.29 11.18
CA LYS A 372 -4.75 -44.33 9.71
C LYS A 372 -3.61 -43.54 9.06
N VAL A 373 -3.37 -42.30 9.51
CA VAL A 373 -2.44 -41.36 8.83
C VAL A 373 -1.21 -40.96 9.66
N GLY A 374 -1.10 -41.43 10.90
CA GLY A 374 -0.04 -41.04 11.84
C GLY A 374 -0.46 -39.90 12.77
N GLU A 375 0.46 -39.44 13.64
CA GLU A 375 0.19 -38.35 14.58
C GLU A 375 -0.36 -37.13 13.84
N LEU A 376 -1.42 -36.53 14.37
CA LEU A 376 -2.02 -35.30 13.86
C LEU A 376 -1.49 -34.07 14.62
N PRO A 377 -1.38 -32.91 13.96
CA PRO A 377 -1.02 -31.65 14.62
C PRO A 377 -1.96 -31.31 15.79
N SER A 378 -1.41 -30.73 16.86
CA SER A 378 -2.17 -30.47 18.09
C SER A 378 -3.27 -29.44 17.91
N ASP A 379 -3.02 -28.37 17.16
CA ASP A 379 -4.03 -27.35 16.86
C ASP A 379 -5.17 -27.90 16.00
N PHE A 380 -4.89 -28.77 15.03
CA PHE A 380 -5.91 -29.47 14.24
C PHE A 380 -6.76 -30.39 15.11
N LYS A 381 -6.13 -31.15 16.03
CA LYS A 381 -6.87 -31.95 17.02
C LYS A 381 -7.76 -31.08 17.91
N ASP A 382 -7.26 -29.94 18.35
CA ASP A 382 -8.05 -29.01 19.17
C ASP A 382 -9.21 -28.37 18.39
N MET A 383 -9.06 -28.19 17.07
CA MET A 383 -10.13 -27.75 16.17
C MET A 383 -11.22 -28.82 16.06
N VAL A 384 -10.87 -30.07 15.73
CA VAL A 384 -11.85 -31.14 15.54
C VAL A 384 -12.61 -31.48 16.82
N ARG A 385 -12.00 -31.31 18.00
CA ARG A 385 -12.68 -31.39 19.31
C ARG A 385 -13.76 -30.33 19.53
N VAL A 386 -13.74 -29.26 18.75
CA VAL A 386 -14.74 -28.18 18.79
C VAL A 386 -15.76 -28.35 17.66
N ALA A 387 -15.31 -28.64 16.45
CA ALA A 387 -16.13 -29.00 15.31
C ALA A 387 -15.29 -29.84 14.36
N ASN A 388 -15.77 -31.01 13.93
CA ASN A 388 -15.06 -31.91 13.01
C ASN A 388 -15.03 -31.37 11.57
N GLY A 389 -14.58 -30.14 11.37
CA GLY A 389 -14.63 -29.42 10.11
C GLY A 389 -15.83 -28.51 9.93
N PHE A 390 -15.95 -27.97 8.73
CA PHE A 390 -16.94 -26.96 8.37
C PHE A 390 -17.16 -26.92 6.85
N GLN A 391 -18.35 -26.49 6.43
CA GLN A 391 -18.73 -26.40 5.03
C GLN A 391 -18.20 -25.14 4.34
N GLY A 392 -17.71 -25.29 3.10
CA GLY A 392 -17.40 -24.20 2.20
C GLY A 392 -18.44 -24.08 1.07
N GLY A 393 -17.97 -23.66 -0.09
CA GLY A 393 -18.70 -23.65 -1.35
C GLY A 393 -17.78 -23.97 -2.52
N TRP A 394 -18.29 -23.85 -3.75
CA TRP A 394 -17.62 -24.28 -4.98
C TRP A 394 -16.25 -23.61 -5.17
N HIS A 395 -16.16 -22.31 -4.95
CA HIS A 395 -14.92 -21.53 -4.89
C HIS A 395 -14.74 -20.80 -3.57
N PHE A 396 -15.51 -21.18 -2.55
CA PHE A 396 -15.58 -20.47 -1.28
C PHE A 396 -15.00 -21.30 -0.14
N LEU A 397 -14.07 -20.72 0.61
CA LEU A 397 -13.30 -21.44 1.64
C LEU A 397 -12.65 -22.74 1.11
N ASN A 398 -12.43 -22.80 -0.21
CA ASN A 398 -11.92 -23.95 -0.95
C ASN A 398 -12.68 -25.25 -0.68
N GLY A 399 -14.00 -25.17 -0.51
CA GLY A 399 -14.84 -26.33 -0.21
C GLY A 399 -14.97 -26.66 1.28
N GLY A 400 -14.32 -25.89 2.16
CA GLY A 400 -14.28 -26.18 3.59
C GLY A 400 -13.48 -27.47 3.86
N ILE A 401 -13.69 -28.08 5.02
CA ILE A 401 -12.99 -29.32 5.38
C ILE A 401 -13.94 -30.33 6.01
N ASN A 402 -13.83 -31.60 5.61
CA ASN A 402 -14.60 -32.71 6.17
C ASN A 402 -14.04 -33.23 7.51
N GLY A 403 -13.07 -32.50 8.10
CA GLY A 403 -12.44 -32.87 9.36
C GLY A 403 -11.67 -34.19 9.25
N LEU A 404 -12.01 -35.13 10.13
CA LEU A 404 -11.45 -36.48 10.16
C LEU A 404 -12.15 -37.44 9.18
N ASP A 405 -13.31 -37.07 8.65
CA ASP A 405 -14.04 -37.90 7.70
C ASP A 405 -13.31 -37.86 6.35
N ASP A 406 -12.99 -39.03 5.81
CA ASP A 406 -12.19 -39.20 4.58
C ASP A 406 -10.77 -38.61 4.65
N ILE A 407 -10.15 -38.64 5.84
CA ILE A 407 -8.72 -38.34 6.03
C ILE A 407 -7.85 -39.48 5.49
N GLU A 408 -6.91 -39.19 4.59
CA GLU A 408 -6.05 -40.19 3.96
C GLU A 408 -4.59 -39.71 3.88
N LEU A 409 -3.67 -40.65 3.62
CA LEU A 409 -2.35 -40.27 3.15
C LEU A 409 -2.47 -39.90 1.68
N ALA A 410 -1.81 -38.84 1.26
CA ALA A 410 -1.86 -38.39 -0.11
C ALA A 410 -1.22 -39.41 -1.07
N ASP A 411 -1.84 -39.56 -2.25
CA ASP A 411 -1.47 -40.50 -3.30
C ASP A 411 -0.09 -40.20 -3.91
N ASP A 412 0.50 -41.15 -4.64
CA ASP A 412 1.85 -41.06 -5.24
C ASP A 412 2.10 -39.83 -6.17
N ASP A 413 1.05 -39.07 -6.53
CA ASP A 413 1.12 -37.85 -7.35
C ASP A 413 1.35 -36.56 -6.52
N VAL A 414 1.68 -36.65 -5.22
CA VAL A 414 1.99 -35.48 -4.35
C VAL A 414 3.06 -34.55 -4.93
N GLU A 415 3.97 -35.07 -5.75
CA GLU A 415 5.00 -34.28 -6.44
C GLU A 415 4.38 -33.16 -7.31
N ASN A 416 3.16 -33.35 -7.83
CA ASN A 416 2.43 -32.33 -8.59
C ASN A 416 1.79 -31.25 -7.69
N TYR A 417 1.71 -31.49 -6.38
CA TYR A 417 0.96 -30.70 -5.40
C TYR A 417 1.87 -29.97 -4.37
N THR A 418 3.20 -30.05 -4.52
CA THR A 418 4.19 -29.60 -3.51
C THR A 418 5.34 -28.77 -4.12
N TRP A 419 5.00 -27.79 -4.95
CA TRP A 419 6.01 -27.03 -5.71
C TRP A 419 6.85 -26.07 -4.83
N SER A 420 6.35 -25.64 -3.66
CA SER A 420 7.05 -24.68 -2.78
C SER A 420 7.94 -25.33 -1.71
N LEU A 421 7.79 -26.63 -1.46
CA LEU A 421 8.54 -27.35 -0.43
C LEU A 421 9.90 -27.89 -0.91
N GLY A 422 10.29 -27.62 -2.15
CA GLY A 422 11.56 -28.06 -2.75
C GLY A 422 11.53 -29.52 -3.20
N ASP A 423 12.70 -30.07 -3.58
CA ASP A 423 12.86 -31.52 -3.82
C ASP A 423 12.66 -32.27 -2.49
N LEU A 424 11.40 -32.53 -2.15
CA LEU A 424 11.05 -33.40 -1.05
C LEU A 424 11.54 -34.82 -1.40
N ASP A 425 12.28 -35.46 -0.48
CA ASP A 425 12.71 -36.86 -0.63
C ASP A 425 11.48 -37.75 -0.91
N GLN A 426 11.62 -38.80 -1.72
CA GLN A 426 10.48 -39.66 -2.11
C GLN A 426 9.77 -40.30 -0.91
N ASP A 427 10.46 -40.44 0.22
CA ASP A 427 9.90 -40.93 1.47
C ASP A 427 8.88 -39.97 2.12
N ILE A 428 8.89 -38.68 1.77
CA ILE A 428 8.05 -37.62 2.35
C ILE A 428 6.61 -37.69 1.84
N TYR A 429 6.42 -38.07 0.58
CA TYR A 429 5.10 -38.16 -0.05
C TYR A 429 4.18 -39.13 0.71
N SER A 430 4.76 -40.23 1.24
CA SER A 430 4.06 -41.21 2.10
C SER A 430 3.67 -40.70 3.50
N LYS A 431 3.89 -39.42 3.78
CA LYS A 431 3.71 -38.75 5.09
C LYS A 431 2.92 -37.43 5.00
N VAL A 432 2.44 -37.09 3.80
CA VAL A 432 1.50 -35.99 3.60
C VAL A 432 0.10 -36.50 3.88
N VAL A 433 -0.63 -35.78 4.73
CA VAL A 433 -2.02 -36.06 5.04
C VAL A 433 -2.90 -35.22 4.13
N ALA A 434 -3.76 -35.87 3.36
CA ALA A 434 -4.79 -35.25 2.56
C ALA A 434 -6.09 -35.16 3.36
N LEU A 435 -6.68 -33.97 3.37
CA LEU A 435 -8.00 -33.70 3.92
C LEU A 435 -8.97 -33.48 2.77
N SER A 436 -10.10 -34.17 2.83
CA SER A 436 -11.15 -34.02 1.84
C SER A 436 -11.95 -32.73 2.09
N PRO A 437 -12.33 -32.00 1.03
CA PRO A 437 -13.23 -30.85 1.17
C PRO A 437 -14.60 -31.30 1.66
N ALA A 438 -15.29 -30.43 2.41
CA ALA A 438 -16.63 -30.72 2.94
C ALA A 438 -17.72 -30.69 1.86
N THR A 439 -17.49 -29.92 0.79
CA THR A 439 -18.43 -29.72 -0.33
C THR A 439 -17.68 -29.83 -1.66
N GLU A 440 -18.40 -30.14 -2.74
CA GLU A 440 -17.83 -30.13 -4.09
C GLU A 440 -17.23 -28.74 -4.42
N CYS A 441 -15.95 -28.67 -4.80
CA CYS A 441 -15.19 -27.41 -4.79
C CYS A 441 -14.16 -27.27 -5.91
N ASP A 442 -14.57 -27.46 -7.15
CA ASP A 442 -13.74 -27.29 -8.36
C ASP A 442 -12.32 -27.91 -8.31
N GLY A 443 -12.18 -29.03 -7.58
CA GLY A 443 -10.93 -29.75 -7.45
C GLY A 443 -9.92 -29.18 -6.44
N PHE A 444 -10.34 -28.32 -5.51
CA PHE A 444 -9.51 -27.95 -4.36
C PHE A 444 -9.24 -29.16 -3.46
N MET A 445 -7.98 -29.30 -3.06
CA MET A 445 -7.49 -30.30 -2.11
C MET A 445 -6.72 -29.62 -0.98
N HIS A 446 -6.75 -30.22 0.20
CA HIS A 446 -6.15 -29.68 1.41
C HIS A 446 -5.09 -30.64 1.94
N PHE A 447 -3.92 -30.11 2.32
CA PHE A 447 -2.78 -30.93 2.72
C PHE A 447 -2.10 -30.41 3.97
N MET A 448 -1.54 -31.33 4.77
CA MET A 448 -0.67 -31.03 5.89
C MET A 448 0.41 -32.10 6.08
N ILE A 449 1.52 -31.73 6.72
CA ILE A 449 2.61 -32.67 7.05
C ILE A 449 2.46 -33.20 8.49
N SER A 450 2.66 -34.51 8.67
CA SER A 450 2.64 -35.13 10.00
C SER A 450 3.73 -34.57 10.94
N PRO A 451 3.46 -34.37 12.25
CA PRO A 451 4.42 -33.90 13.25
C PRO A 451 5.70 -34.72 13.38
N ALA A 452 5.65 -36.02 13.09
CA ALA A 452 6.84 -36.86 13.12
C ALA A 452 7.92 -36.41 12.11
N TYR A 453 7.51 -35.72 11.04
CA TYR A 453 8.41 -35.35 9.95
C TYR A 453 9.02 -33.95 10.11
N TRP A 454 8.19 -32.91 10.32
CA TRP A 454 8.71 -31.53 10.41
C TRP A 454 9.47 -31.25 11.70
N ARG A 455 9.26 -32.05 12.77
CA ARG A 455 10.06 -31.98 14.00
C ARG A 455 11.47 -32.58 13.84
N ASN A 456 11.79 -33.24 12.71
CA ASN A 456 13.12 -33.79 12.46
C ASN A 456 14.01 -32.76 11.71
N PRO A 457 15.08 -32.23 12.34
CA PRO A 457 15.93 -31.19 11.74
C PRO A 457 16.71 -31.64 10.50
N GLU A 458 16.90 -32.95 10.31
CA GLU A 458 17.58 -33.50 9.12
C GLU A 458 16.71 -33.45 7.86
N ASN A 459 15.40 -33.32 8.05
CA ASN A 459 14.37 -33.47 7.02
C ASN A 459 13.81 -32.13 6.50
N SER A 460 14.14 -31.02 7.15
CA SER A 460 13.52 -29.72 6.89
C SER A 460 14.37 -28.77 6.04
N TYR A 461 15.39 -29.26 5.32
CA TYR A 461 16.32 -28.43 4.52
C TYR A 461 16.89 -27.20 5.26
N GLY A 462 16.97 -27.26 6.60
CA GLY A 462 17.44 -26.16 7.45
C GLY A 462 16.34 -25.18 7.91
N GLU A 463 15.08 -25.37 7.54
CA GLU A 463 13.95 -24.66 8.15
C GLU A 463 13.66 -25.27 9.53
N THR A 464 13.59 -24.42 10.56
CA THR A 464 13.21 -24.82 11.91
C THR A 464 11.82 -24.28 12.17
N PHE A 465 10.82 -25.16 12.12
CA PHE A 465 9.45 -24.83 12.53
C PHE A 465 9.40 -24.73 14.05
N SER A 466 8.74 -23.69 14.57
CA SER A 466 8.54 -23.54 16.02
C SER A 466 7.58 -24.62 16.52
N ASP A 467 7.58 -24.90 17.83
CA ASP A 467 6.59 -25.82 18.43
C ASP A 467 5.16 -25.37 18.11
N GLY A 468 4.43 -26.22 17.36
CA GLY A 468 3.06 -25.95 16.91
C GLY A 468 2.94 -25.39 15.49
N GLU A 469 4.05 -25.15 14.79
CA GLU A 469 4.06 -24.75 13.37
C GLU A 469 4.26 -25.97 12.47
N TYR A 470 3.51 -26.03 11.37
CA TYR A 470 3.65 -27.04 10.33
C TYR A 470 3.09 -26.53 9.01
N PRO A 471 3.64 -26.97 7.86
CA PRO A 471 3.08 -26.60 6.58
C PRO A 471 1.66 -27.13 6.40
N TYR A 472 0.75 -26.21 6.15
CA TYR A 472 -0.59 -26.47 5.63
C TYR A 472 -0.73 -25.73 4.30
N TRP A 473 -1.25 -26.39 3.28
CA TRP A 473 -1.45 -25.75 1.98
C TRP A 473 -2.67 -26.31 1.26
N GLN A 474 -3.08 -25.56 0.25
CA GLN A 474 -4.21 -25.89 -0.61
C GLN A 474 -3.77 -25.82 -2.06
N TRP A 475 -4.36 -26.68 -2.88
CA TRP A 475 -4.03 -26.78 -4.29
C TRP A 475 -5.23 -27.18 -5.13
N ALA A 476 -5.28 -26.66 -6.35
CA ALA A 476 -6.16 -27.12 -7.41
C ALA A 476 -5.39 -27.16 -8.73
N SER A 477 -5.72 -28.12 -9.61
CA SER A 477 -4.98 -28.38 -10.86
C SER A 477 -4.89 -27.21 -11.84
N TRP A 478 -5.80 -26.25 -11.73
CA TRP A 478 -5.86 -25.06 -12.57
C TRP A 478 -5.24 -23.83 -11.91
N GLN A 479 -4.87 -23.90 -10.62
CA GLN A 479 -4.27 -22.79 -9.90
C GLN A 479 -2.76 -22.71 -10.18
N ALA A 480 -2.28 -21.50 -10.51
CA ALA A 480 -0.84 -21.26 -10.67
C ALA A 480 -0.19 -21.11 -9.28
N GLY A 481 0.47 -22.17 -8.81
CA GLY A 481 1.16 -22.21 -7.52
C GLY A 481 0.26 -22.62 -6.36
N GLU A 482 0.86 -22.73 -5.17
CA GLU A 482 0.18 -23.10 -3.93
C GLU A 482 0.14 -21.94 -2.94
N THR A 483 -0.92 -21.88 -2.14
CA THR A 483 -0.99 -20.99 -0.99
C THR A 483 -0.70 -21.81 0.26
N SER A 484 0.28 -21.37 1.06
CA SER A 484 0.75 -22.09 2.23
C SER A 484 0.69 -21.24 3.51
N TRP A 485 0.49 -21.93 4.63
CA TRP A 485 0.40 -21.41 5.98
C TRP A 485 1.25 -22.25 6.92
N HIS A 486 1.61 -21.68 8.07
CA HIS A 486 2.43 -22.33 9.10
C HIS A 486 1.59 -23.11 10.12
N SER A 487 0.27 -23.18 9.95
CA SER A 487 -0.62 -24.07 10.68
C SER A 487 -2.01 -24.05 10.06
N PHE A 488 -2.83 -25.05 10.36
CA PHE A 488 -4.24 -25.04 9.99
C PHE A 488 -4.98 -23.87 10.67
N ARG A 489 -4.62 -23.57 11.92
CA ARG A 489 -5.16 -22.41 12.63
C ARG A 489 -4.85 -21.08 11.94
N GLU A 490 -3.65 -20.92 11.38
CA GLU A 490 -3.29 -19.69 10.66
C GLU A 490 -4.16 -19.49 9.41
N TRP A 491 -4.44 -20.56 8.66
CA TRP A 491 -5.37 -20.51 7.53
C TRP A 491 -6.77 -20.05 7.98
N VAL A 492 -7.39 -20.77 8.92
CA VAL A 492 -8.75 -20.46 9.39
C VAL A 492 -8.84 -19.01 9.89
N ALA A 493 -7.83 -18.54 10.63
CA ALA A 493 -7.82 -17.16 11.10
C ALA A 493 -7.64 -16.14 9.96
N THR A 494 -6.90 -16.46 8.91
CA THR A 494 -6.79 -15.63 7.70
C THR A 494 -8.14 -15.49 7.00
N GLU A 495 -8.89 -16.60 6.88
CA GLU A 495 -10.25 -16.59 6.31
C GLU A 495 -11.22 -15.76 7.16
N VAL A 496 -11.18 -15.90 8.50
CA VAL A 496 -12.00 -15.08 9.41
C VAL A 496 -11.73 -13.58 9.20
N GLU A 497 -10.47 -13.16 9.09
CA GLU A 497 -10.13 -11.76 8.82
C GLU A 497 -10.68 -11.26 7.48
N GLN A 498 -10.58 -12.07 6.43
CA GLN A 498 -11.08 -11.72 5.10
C GLN A 498 -12.60 -11.57 5.12
N LEU A 499 -13.31 -12.56 5.66
CA LEU A 499 -14.76 -12.56 5.70
C LEU A 499 -15.32 -11.43 6.56
N GLU A 500 -14.78 -11.19 7.76
CA GLU A 500 -15.23 -10.09 8.60
C GLU A 500 -14.99 -8.72 7.94
N ARG A 501 -13.93 -8.59 7.14
CA ARG A 501 -13.66 -7.39 6.33
C ARG A 501 -14.71 -7.21 5.23
N MET A 502 -15.10 -8.28 4.53
CA MET A 502 -16.17 -8.24 3.53
C MET A 502 -17.49 -7.83 4.17
N VAL A 503 -17.86 -8.46 5.31
CA VAL A 503 -19.06 -8.09 6.08
C VAL A 503 -19.06 -6.62 6.47
N LYS A 504 -17.93 -6.10 6.98
CA LYS A 504 -17.82 -4.68 7.36
C LYS A 504 -17.96 -3.72 6.17
N LYS A 505 -17.54 -4.15 4.97
CA LYS A 505 -17.70 -3.39 3.72
C LYS A 505 -19.08 -3.57 3.08
N GLY A 506 -19.92 -4.47 3.60
CA GLY A 506 -21.19 -4.84 2.99
C GLY A 506 -21.02 -5.55 1.65
N LYS A 507 -19.86 -6.20 1.42
CA LYS A 507 -19.57 -7.01 0.23
C LYS A 507 -20.06 -8.44 0.43
N THR A 508 -20.50 -9.05 -0.67
CA THR A 508 -20.79 -10.47 -0.80
C THR A 508 -19.73 -11.16 -1.67
N LEU A 509 -19.79 -12.49 -1.77
CA LEU A 509 -18.89 -13.24 -2.65
C LEU A 509 -19.00 -12.81 -4.12
N ASP A 510 -20.19 -12.37 -4.55
CA ASP A 510 -20.44 -11.90 -5.93
C ASP A 510 -19.80 -10.52 -6.24
N ASP A 511 -19.29 -9.81 -5.22
CA ASP A 511 -18.70 -8.46 -5.31
C ASP A 511 -17.16 -8.42 -5.30
N ASP A 512 -16.51 -9.58 -5.16
CA ASP A 512 -15.06 -9.81 -5.31
C ASP A 512 -14.83 -10.73 -6.54
#